data_AF-A0A2V9G772-F1
#
_entry.id   AF-A0A2V9G772-F1
#
_cell.length_a   1.000
_cell.length_b   1.000
_cell.length_c   1.000
_cell.angle_alpha   90.00
_cell.angle_beta   90.00
_cell.angle_gamma   90.00
#
_symmetry.space_group_name_H-M   'P 1'
#
loop_
_entity.id
_entity.type
_entity.pdbx_description
1 polymer ?
#
loop_
_entity_poly.entity_id
_entity_poly.type
_entity_poly.pdbx_seq_one_letter_code
_entity_poly.pdbx_strand_id
1 'polypeptide(L)'
;MTKTPVNLQDLRRSLYIKAKAEPAWRFWGLYVHVCKMETLHEAYEMAKKNDGAPGIDGVTFEAIEQSGEESFLQQIRNELVSNTYRPMRARKKEIPKDGGTKVRVLSIPSIRDRVVQGALKLILEPIFEADFQPGSYGYRPKRTVHEAVYRVAKAIDQM
;
A
#
# COMPACT_ATOMS: atom_id res chain seq x y z
N MET A 1 -2.90 -2.40 13.11
CA MET A 1 -3.80 -2.41 11.94
C MET A 1 -4.74 -1.22 12.10
N THR A 2 -4.66 -0.18 11.26
CA THR A 2 -5.70 0.86 11.23
C THR A 2 -7.00 0.17 10.82
N LYS A 3 -8.08 0.42 11.57
CA LYS A 3 -9.41 -0.04 11.17
C LYS A 3 -9.88 0.92 10.09
N THR A 4 -9.92 0.41 8.87
CA THR A 4 -10.51 1.08 7.72
C THR A 4 -11.96 1.50 8.05
N PRO A 5 -12.48 2.63 7.49
CA PRO A 5 -13.89 3.00 7.66
C PRO A 5 -14.81 1.81 7.32
N VAL A 6 -15.93 1.71 8.04
CA VAL A 6 -16.85 0.54 7.96
C VAL A 6 -17.18 0.18 6.51
N ASN A 7 -17.49 1.18 5.67
CA ASN A 7 -17.80 1.00 4.25
C ASN A 7 -16.62 0.41 3.44
N LEU A 8 -15.41 0.97 3.57
CA LEU A 8 -14.25 0.48 2.83
C LEU A 8 -13.77 -0.89 3.34
N GLN A 9 -13.96 -1.19 4.63
CA GLN A 9 -13.73 -2.52 5.17
C GLN A 9 -14.73 -3.54 4.59
N ASP A 10 -16.01 -3.19 4.49
CA ASP A 10 -17.04 -4.04 3.90
C ASP A 10 -16.81 -4.29 2.41
N LEU A 11 -16.38 -3.27 1.66
CA LEU A 11 -15.93 -3.42 0.28
C LEU A 11 -14.78 -4.42 0.19
N ARG A 12 -13.72 -4.23 0.99
CA ARG A 12 -12.55 -5.12 1.00
C ARG A 12 -12.94 -6.56 1.34
N ARG A 13 -13.84 -6.76 2.30
CA ARG A 13 -14.38 -8.08 2.65
C ARG A 13 -15.14 -8.69 1.48
N SER A 14 -15.98 -7.91 0.80
CA SER A 14 -16.78 -8.37 -0.33
C SER A 14 -15.90 -8.79 -1.52
N LEU A 15 -14.86 -8.00 -1.82
CA LEU A 15 -13.86 -8.34 -2.84
C LEU A 15 -13.16 -9.67 -2.52
N TYR A 16 -12.71 -9.86 -1.27
CA TYR A 16 -12.09 -11.11 -0.83
C TYR A 16 -13.02 -12.31 -0.97
N ILE A 17 -14.26 -12.21 -0.47
CA ILE A 17 -15.23 -13.31 -0.54
C ILE A 17 -15.51 -13.69 -1.99
N LYS A 18 -15.72 -12.70 -2.86
CA LYS A 18 -16.00 -12.95 -4.28
C LYS A 18 -14.81 -13.59 -4.99
N ALA A 19 -13.59 -13.07 -4.77
CA ALA A 19 -12.37 -13.64 -5.35
C ALA A 19 -12.17 -15.09 -4.89
N LYS A 20 -12.44 -15.37 -3.61
CA LYS A 20 -12.28 -16.71 -3.04
C LYS A 20 -13.31 -17.72 -3.56
N ALA A 21 -14.55 -17.29 -3.73
CA ALA A 21 -15.64 -18.13 -4.22
C ALA A 21 -15.53 -18.42 -5.72
N GLU A 22 -15.06 -17.45 -6.51
CA GLU A 22 -15.03 -17.52 -7.97
C GLU A 22 -13.65 -17.08 -8.51
N PRO A 23 -12.64 -17.98 -8.55
CA PRO A 23 -11.28 -17.62 -8.96
C PRO A 23 -11.15 -17.09 -10.40
N ALA A 24 -12.10 -17.43 -11.28
CA ALA A 24 -12.15 -16.93 -12.65
C ALA A 24 -12.87 -15.57 -12.80
N TRP A 25 -13.38 -15.01 -11.70
CA TRP A 25 -14.15 -13.77 -11.72
C TRP A 25 -13.28 -12.58 -12.13
N ARG A 26 -13.82 -11.72 -13.00
CA ARG A 26 -13.17 -10.47 -13.41
C ARG A 26 -13.79 -9.28 -12.70
N PHE A 27 -12.98 -8.58 -11.93
CA PHE A 27 -13.38 -7.35 -11.25
C PHE A 27 -13.28 -6.16 -12.20
N TRP A 28 -14.43 -5.60 -12.57
CA TRP A 28 -14.52 -4.36 -13.35
C TRP A 28 -14.71 -3.16 -12.43
N GLY A 29 -14.27 -1.99 -12.87
CA GLY A 29 -14.52 -0.73 -12.14
C GLY A 29 -13.70 -0.53 -10.86
N LEU A 30 -12.66 -1.32 -10.58
CA LEU A 30 -11.84 -1.15 -9.37
C LEU A 30 -11.25 0.26 -9.23
N TYR A 31 -10.93 0.90 -10.37
CA TYR A 31 -10.38 2.25 -10.39
C TYR A 31 -11.28 3.30 -9.72
N VAL A 32 -12.61 3.16 -9.82
CA VAL A 32 -13.52 4.12 -9.18
C VAL A 32 -13.41 4.09 -7.66
N HIS A 33 -13.06 2.94 -7.08
CA HIS A 33 -12.86 2.79 -5.64
C HIS A 33 -11.53 3.41 -5.20
N VAL A 34 -10.48 3.30 -6.01
CA VAL A 34 -9.18 3.97 -5.77
C VAL A 34 -9.36 5.49 -5.69
N CYS A 35 -10.23 6.05 -6.52
CA CYS A 35 -10.47 7.49 -6.62
C CYS A 35 -11.36 8.07 -5.50
N LYS A 36 -11.96 7.23 -4.64
CA LYS A 36 -12.85 7.75 -3.61
C LYS A 36 -12.06 8.46 -2.51
N MET A 37 -12.60 9.57 -2.01
CA MET A 37 -12.01 10.29 -0.88
C MET A 37 -11.80 9.37 0.34
N GLU A 38 -12.78 8.51 0.66
CA GLU A 38 -12.66 7.53 1.76
C GLU A 38 -11.42 6.62 1.63
N THR A 39 -11.04 6.26 0.41
CA THR A 39 -9.87 5.39 0.15
C THR A 39 -8.58 6.20 0.15
N LEU A 40 -8.59 7.42 -0.37
CA LEU A 40 -7.44 8.32 -0.35
C LEU A 40 -7.07 8.77 1.06
N HIS A 41 -8.04 9.07 1.92
CA HIS A 41 -7.78 9.39 3.33
C HIS A 41 -7.17 8.20 4.07
N GLU A 42 -7.75 7.00 3.96
CA GLU A 42 -7.17 5.82 4.63
C GLU A 42 -5.74 5.55 4.11
N ALA A 43 -5.51 5.72 2.81
CA ALA A 43 -4.17 5.58 2.23
C ALA A 43 -3.19 6.64 2.74
N TYR A 44 -3.64 7.88 2.94
CA TYR A 44 -2.84 8.96 3.53
C TYR A 44 -2.49 8.65 4.98
N GLU A 45 -3.46 8.26 5.81
CA GLU A 45 -3.23 7.86 7.20
C GLU A 45 -2.27 6.68 7.31
N MET A 46 -2.39 5.69 6.43
CA MET A 46 -1.44 4.59 6.32
C MET A 46 -0.03 5.08 5.94
N ALA A 47 0.09 5.99 4.98
CA ALA A 47 1.37 6.54 4.55
C ALA A 47 2.03 7.36 5.66
N LYS A 48 1.26 8.19 6.37
CA LYS A 48 1.69 9.01 7.49
C LYS A 48 2.15 8.14 8.67
N LYS A 49 1.40 7.10 8.99
CA LYS A 49 1.79 6.14 10.05
C LYS A 49 3.07 5.38 9.73
N ASN A 50 3.32 5.08 8.46
CA ASN A 50 4.59 4.48 8.03
C ASN A 50 5.75 5.49 8.05
N ASP A 51 5.44 6.78 8.23
CA ASP A 51 6.39 7.90 8.22
C ASP A 51 7.28 7.84 6.96
N GLY A 52 8.49 8.38 7.03
CA GLY A 52 9.50 8.25 6.01
C GLY A 52 9.75 9.55 5.27
N ALA A 53 10.98 9.67 4.80
CA ALA A 53 11.51 10.89 4.23
C ALA A 53 10.71 11.38 3.01
N PRO A 54 10.71 12.69 2.72
CA PRO A 54 9.99 13.25 1.59
C PRO A 54 10.49 12.72 0.25
N GLY A 55 9.67 12.88 -0.79
CA GLY A 55 10.01 12.52 -2.17
C GLY A 55 10.99 13.50 -2.81
N ILE A 56 11.00 13.50 -4.15
CA ILE A 56 11.85 14.41 -4.94
C ILE A 56 11.36 15.87 -4.86
N ASP A 57 10.08 16.07 -4.58
CA ASP A 57 9.40 17.35 -4.39
C ASP A 57 9.66 17.97 -3.01
N GLY A 58 10.24 17.23 -2.07
CA GLY A 58 10.58 17.74 -0.73
C GLY A 58 9.37 17.94 0.19
N VAL A 59 8.14 17.67 -0.26
CA VAL A 59 6.91 17.86 0.52
C VAL A 59 6.87 16.88 1.69
N THR A 60 6.65 17.40 2.90
CA THR A 60 6.51 16.63 4.15
C THR A 60 5.05 16.53 4.60
N PHE A 61 4.76 15.61 5.53
CA PHE A 61 3.41 15.47 6.09
C PHE A 61 3.00 16.74 6.86
N GLU A 62 3.92 17.35 7.60
CA GLU A 62 3.69 18.59 8.34
C GLU A 62 3.31 19.74 7.41
N ALA A 63 3.99 19.86 6.26
CA ALA A 63 3.68 20.87 5.26
C ALA A 63 2.26 20.66 4.67
N ILE A 64 1.88 19.41 4.40
CA ILE A 64 0.54 19.08 3.90
C ILE A 64 -0.51 19.47 4.94
N GLU A 65 -0.32 19.10 6.20
CA GLU A 65 -1.25 19.42 7.29
C GLU A 65 -1.44 20.93 7.49
N GLN A 66 -0.35 21.70 7.42
CA GLN A 66 -0.40 23.16 7.49
C GLN A 66 -1.14 23.78 6.29
N SER A 67 -0.99 23.20 5.09
CA SER A 67 -1.65 23.67 3.87
C SER A 67 -3.09 23.17 3.67
N GLY A 68 -3.49 22.16 4.45
CA GLY A 68 -4.77 21.46 4.35
C GLY A 68 -4.65 20.08 3.70
N GLU A 69 -4.87 19.03 4.48
CA GLU A 69 -4.92 17.64 3.98
C GLU A 69 -6.07 17.44 2.98
N GLU A 70 -7.25 17.99 3.27
CA GLU A 70 -8.44 17.82 2.43
C GLU A 70 -8.23 18.35 1.01
N SER A 71 -7.64 19.55 0.89
CA SER A 71 -7.37 20.17 -0.42
C SER A 71 -6.33 19.39 -1.20
N PHE A 72 -5.30 18.88 -0.51
CA PHE A 72 -4.27 18.01 -1.09
C PHE A 72 -4.88 16.70 -1.64
N LEU A 73 -5.70 16.01 -0.86
CA LEU A 73 -6.35 14.77 -1.30
C LEU A 73 -7.38 15.03 -2.41
N GLN A 74 -8.11 16.13 -2.34
CA GLN A 74 -9.04 16.54 -3.39
C GLN A 74 -8.32 16.82 -4.71
N GLN A 75 -7.12 17.43 -4.67
CA GLN A 75 -6.29 17.62 -5.86
C GLN A 75 -5.90 16.28 -6.48
N ILE A 76 -5.38 15.33 -5.68
CA ILE A 76 -5.04 13.99 -6.15
C ILE A 76 -6.25 13.31 -6.77
N ARG A 77 -7.40 13.35 -6.09
CA ARG A 77 -8.66 12.80 -6.60
C ARG A 77 -9.03 13.39 -7.95
N ASN A 78 -8.99 14.71 -8.10
CA ASN A 78 -9.35 15.39 -9.34
C ASN A 78 -8.45 14.95 -10.49
N GLU A 79 -7.14 14.82 -10.23
CA GLU A 79 -6.20 14.32 -11.23
C GLU A 79 -6.42 12.85 -11.60
N LEU A 80 -6.76 11.99 -10.63
CA LEU A 80 -7.10 10.59 -10.89
C LEU A 80 -8.38 10.49 -11.74
N VAL A 81 -9.45 11.16 -11.31
CA VAL A 81 -10.76 11.13 -12.01
C VAL A 81 -10.65 11.69 -13.44
N SER A 82 -9.84 12.73 -13.63
CA SER A 82 -9.58 13.32 -14.95
C SER A 82 -8.51 12.57 -15.77
N ASN A 83 -7.92 11.50 -15.25
CA ASN A 83 -6.80 10.76 -15.87
C ASN A 83 -5.58 11.63 -16.20
N THR A 84 -5.36 12.70 -15.44
CA THR A 84 -4.21 13.61 -15.60
C THR A 84 -3.09 13.36 -14.60
N TYR A 85 -3.33 12.51 -13.59
CA TYR A 85 -2.32 12.16 -12.59
C TYR A 85 -1.06 11.56 -13.23
N ARG A 86 0.10 12.13 -12.88
CA ARG A 86 1.41 11.65 -13.30
C ARG A 86 2.29 11.36 -12.07
N PRO A 87 2.70 10.10 -11.85
CA PRO A 87 3.63 9.77 -10.77
C PRO A 87 4.94 10.54 -10.90
N MET A 88 5.49 10.98 -9.78
CA MET A 88 6.80 11.61 -9.77
C MET A 88 7.92 10.57 -9.83
N ARG A 89 9.11 11.01 -10.25
CA ARG A 89 10.32 10.19 -10.14
C ARG A 89 10.63 9.98 -8.66
N ALA A 90 10.83 8.73 -8.26
CA ALA A 90 11.24 8.42 -6.89
C ALA A 90 12.64 9.01 -6.60
N ARG A 91 12.79 9.65 -5.43
CA ARG A 91 14.07 10.16 -4.94
C ARG A 91 14.96 8.98 -4.56
N LYS A 92 16.22 9.01 -5.01
CA LYS A 92 17.22 8.01 -4.62
C LYS A 92 17.98 8.48 -3.39
N LYS A 93 18.08 7.61 -2.38
CA LYS A 93 18.89 7.86 -1.17
C LYS A 93 19.80 6.68 -0.92
N GLU A 94 21.09 6.95 -0.81
CA GLU A 94 22.08 5.92 -0.46
C GLU A 94 22.19 5.81 1.06
N ILE A 95 22.22 4.57 1.55
CA ILE A 95 22.41 4.25 2.96
C ILE A 95 23.53 3.21 3.04
N PRO A 96 24.62 3.46 3.79
CA PRO A 96 25.68 2.47 3.99
C PRO A 96 25.12 1.16 4.57
N LYS A 97 25.67 0.02 4.14
CA LYS A 97 25.45 -1.25 4.86
C LYS A 97 26.38 -1.30 6.07
N ASP A 98 25.91 -1.92 7.14
CA ASP A 98 26.75 -2.16 8.32
C ASP A 98 27.99 -2.98 7.93
N GLY A 99 29.17 -2.48 8.31
CA GLY A 99 30.45 -3.18 8.18
C GLY A 99 30.99 -3.38 6.76
N GLY A 100 30.51 -2.65 5.74
CA GLY A 100 30.98 -2.83 4.37
C GLY A 100 31.07 -1.56 3.51
N THR A 101 31.71 -1.67 2.35
CA THR A 101 31.86 -0.58 1.36
C THR A 101 30.66 -0.41 0.44
N LYS A 102 29.66 -1.30 0.53
CA LYS A 102 28.47 -1.32 -0.34
C LYS A 102 27.34 -0.49 0.27
N VAL A 103 26.61 0.23 -0.58
CA VAL A 103 25.41 1.01 -0.19
C VAL A 103 24.10 0.27 -0.54
N ARG A 104 23.04 0.56 0.22
CA ARG A 104 21.65 0.28 -0.13
C ARG A 104 21.06 1.55 -0.76
N VAL A 105 20.56 1.46 -1.98
CA VAL A 105 19.87 2.57 -2.62
C VAL A 105 18.37 2.43 -2.37
N LEU A 106 17.81 3.33 -1.55
CA LEU A 106 16.37 3.44 -1.37
C LEU A 106 15.75 4.28 -2.50
N SER A 107 14.57 3.85 -2.95
CA SER A 107 13.71 4.64 -3.84
C SER A 107 12.54 5.15 -3.02
N ILE A 108 12.47 6.47 -2.84
CA ILE A 108 11.52 7.14 -1.95
C ILE A 108 10.51 7.88 -2.83
N PRO A 109 9.27 7.39 -2.96
CA PRO A 109 8.22 8.11 -3.69
C PRO A 109 7.79 9.40 -2.96
N SER A 110 7.19 10.34 -3.70
CA SER A 110 6.52 11.49 -3.09
C SER A 110 5.34 11.06 -2.21
N ILE A 111 4.90 11.92 -1.28
CA ILE A 111 3.74 11.58 -0.43
C ILE A 111 2.49 11.34 -1.30
N ARG A 112 2.24 12.17 -2.32
CA ARG A 112 1.13 11.95 -3.26
C ARG A 112 1.18 10.57 -3.92
N ASP A 113 2.36 10.11 -4.33
CA ASP A 113 2.52 8.79 -4.94
C ASP A 113 2.31 7.67 -3.93
N ARG A 114 2.75 7.86 -2.67
CA ARG A 114 2.50 6.90 -1.58
C ARG A 114 1.00 6.78 -1.27
N VAL A 115 0.26 7.88 -1.30
CA VAL A 115 -1.21 7.87 -1.14
C VAL A 115 -1.86 7.06 -2.26
N VAL A 116 -1.52 7.34 -3.52
CA VAL A 116 -2.11 6.63 -4.67
C VAL A 116 -1.75 5.14 -4.67
N GLN A 117 -0.49 4.80 -4.33
CA GLN A 117 -0.05 3.41 -4.15
C GLN A 117 -0.78 2.71 -2.99
N GLY A 118 -0.98 3.43 -1.88
CA GLY A 118 -1.75 2.94 -0.74
C GLY A 118 -3.21 2.68 -1.09
N ALA A 119 -3.83 3.58 -1.86
CA ALA A 119 -5.20 3.41 -2.34
C ALA A 119 -5.33 2.20 -3.27
N LEU A 120 -4.39 2.02 -4.21
CA LEU A 120 -4.32 0.81 -5.03
C LEU A 120 -4.18 -0.46 -4.19
N LYS A 121 -3.28 -0.45 -3.20
CA LYS A 121 -3.10 -1.56 -2.25
C LYS A 121 -4.39 -1.86 -1.49
N LEU A 122 -5.10 -0.83 -1.03
CA LEU A 122 -6.36 -1.00 -0.30
C LEU A 122 -7.43 -1.71 -1.14
N ILE A 123 -7.46 -1.50 -2.45
CA ILE A 123 -8.45 -2.13 -3.34
C ILE A 123 -8.00 -3.51 -3.84
N LEU A 124 -6.72 -3.68 -4.16
CA LEU A 124 -6.21 -4.90 -4.79
C LEU A 124 -5.80 -6.00 -3.79
N GLU A 125 -5.31 -5.64 -2.61
CA GLU A 125 -4.86 -6.59 -1.59
C GLU A 125 -5.89 -7.69 -1.25
N PRO A 126 -7.19 -7.40 -1.01
CA PRO A 126 -8.15 -8.47 -0.70
C PRO A 126 -8.35 -9.48 -1.84
N ILE A 127 -8.15 -9.07 -3.10
CA ILE A 127 -8.25 -9.97 -4.24
C ILE A 127 -7.04 -10.91 -4.25
N PHE A 128 -5.82 -10.36 -4.17
CA PHE A 128 -4.60 -11.17 -4.15
C PHE A 128 -4.49 -12.07 -2.91
N GLU A 129 -4.95 -11.61 -1.75
CA GLU A 129 -4.97 -12.41 -0.52
C GLU A 129 -5.85 -13.67 -0.63
N ALA A 130 -6.87 -13.67 -1.50
CA ALA A 130 -7.69 -14.86 -1.73
C ALA A 130 -6.91 -15.99 -2.44
N ASP A 131 -5.95 -15.61 -3.30
CA ASP A 131 -5.21 -16.49 -4.20
C ASP A 131 -3.81 -16.86 -3.71
N PHE A 132 -3.20 -16.04 -2.84
CA PHE A 132 -1.85 -16.29 -2.39
C PHE A 132 -1.69 -17.65 -1.70
N GLN A 133 -0.64 -18.36 -2.10
CA GLN A 133 -0.28 -19.65 -1.52
C GLN A 133 -0.08 -19.56 0.01
N PRO A 134 -0.47 -20.59 0.78
CA PRO A 134 -0.31 -20.61 2.23
C PRO A 134 1.15 -20.49 2.70
N GLY A 135 2.11 -20.90 1.85
CA GLY A 135 3.55 -20.78 2.11
C GLY A 135 4.15 -19.41 1.76
N SER A 136 3.35 -18.45 1.27
CA SER A 136 3.80 -17.09 1.00
C SER A 136 3.61 -16.20 2.22
N TYR A 137 4.68 -15.56 2.70
CA TYR A 137 4.69 -14.76 3.95
C TYR A 137 5.08 -13.29 3.75
N GLY A 138 5.83 -12.96 2.69
CA GLY A 138 6.42 -11.64 2.52
C GLY A 138 5.35 -10.54 2.33
N TYR A 139 5.42 -9.49 3.15
CA TYR A 139 4.57 -8.29 3.05
C TYR A 139 3.06 -8.54 3.08
N ARG A 140 2.61 -9.66 3.66
CA ARG A 140 1.20 -10.00 3.76
C ARG A 140 0.61 -9.63 5.12
N PRO A 141 -0.66 -9.19 5.18
CA PRO A 141 -1.34 -8.94 6.44
C PRO A 141 -1.33 -10.18 7.34
N LYS A 142 -0.99 -10.00 8.62
CA LYS A 142 -0.98 -11.07 9.64
C LYS A 142 -0.06 -12.26 9.30
N ARG A 143 0.96 -12.04 8.47
CA ARG A 143 2.04 -13.00 8.21
C ARG A 143 3.36 -12.41 8.66
N THR A 144 4.23 -13.23 9.26
CA THR A 144 5.55 -12.79 9.74
C THR A 144 6.68 -13.65 9.20
N VAL A 145 7.90 -13.10 9.20
CA VAL A 145 9.11 -13.85 8.82
C VAL A 145 9.34 -15.04 9.77
N HIS A 146 9.03 -14.89 11.06
CA HIS A 146 9.18 -15.96 12.04
C HIS A 146 8.26 -17.16 11.75
N GLU A 147 7.02 -16.92 11.30
CA GLU A 147 6.14 -18.01 10.87
C GLU A 147 6.68 -18.76 9.65
N ALA A 148 7.34 -18.04 8.74
CA ALA A 148 7.98 -18.67 7.58
C ALA A 148 9.12 -19.60 8.00
N VAL A 149 10.01 -19.13 8.89
CA VAL A 149 11.11 -19.93 9.45
C VAL A 149 10.56 -21.15 10.20
N TYR A 150 9.55 -20.95 11.04
CA TYR A 150 8.91 -22.03 11.79
C TYR A 150 8.31 -23.10 10.88
N ARG A 151 7.64 -22.71 9.78
CA ARG A 151 7.09 -23.66 8.80
C ARG A 151 8.19 -24.53 8.19
N VAL A 152 9.34 -23.94 7.84
CA VAL A 152 10.47 -24.67 7.27
C VAL A 152 11.06 -25.63 8.29
N ALA A 153 11.30 -25.17 9.52
CA ALA A 153 11.83 -26.02 10.60
C ALA A 153 10.95 -27.26 10.83
N LYS A 154 9.62 -27.07 10.92
CA LYS A 154 8.67 -28.18 11.05
C LYS A 154 8.68 -29.16 9.89
N ALA A 155 8.87 -28.68 8.66
CA ALA A 155 8.93 -29.55 7.50
C ALA A 155 10.20 -30.41 7.48
N ILE A 156 11.32 -29.90 8.03
CA ILE A 156 12.57 -30.64 8.17
C ILE A 156 12.45 -31.74 9.24
N ASP A 157 11.85 -31.44 10.40
CA ASP A 157 11.69 -32.43 11.49
C ASP A 157 10.71 -33.58 11.15
N GLN A 158 9.88 -33.40 10.13
CA GLN A 158 8.91 -34.39 9.66
C GLN A 158 9.42 -35.26 8.49
N MET A 159 10.63 -35.00 7.99
CA MET A 159 11.35 -35.82 7.02
C MET A 159 12.24 -36.84 7.72
#